data_AF-A0A4Q3L430-F1
#
_entry.id   AF-A0A4Q3L430-F1
#
_cell.length_a   1.000
_cell.length_b   1.000
_cell.length_c   1.000
_cell.angle_alpha   90.00
_cell.angle_beta   90.00
_cell.angle_gamma   90.00
#
_symmetry.space_group_name_H-M   'P 1'
#
loop_
_entity.id
_entity.type
_entity.pdbx_description
1 polymer ?
#
loop_
_entity_poly.entity_id
_entity_poly.type
_entity_poly.pdbx_seq_one_letter_code
_entity_poly.pdbx_strand_id
1 'polypeptide(L)'
;MAGILEGAGLPPLLATVMRPWVAAVEAGTLGMRELVTSAASSTAASLKRRVVILPALDMAIAAAVAASDAFAHALDKRSATATKPRAAALAALEVVIEHLRTVEASEDTRALGLGW
;
A
#
# COMPACT_ATOMS: atom_id res chain seq x y z
N MET A 1 -0.10 1.87 -18.44
CA MET A 1 -0.28 2.76 -17.28
C MET A 1 0.97 2.57 -16.44
N ALA A 2 1.79 3.61 -16.29
CA ALA A 2 2.85 3.55 -15.29
C ALA A 2 2.16 3.63 -13.93
N GLY A 3 2.21 2.54 -13.16
CA GLY A 3 1.58 2.50 -11.85
C GLY A 3 2.29 3.45 -10.88
N ILE A 4 1.66 3.84 -9.77
CA ILE A 4 2.23 4.81 -8.82
C ILE A 4 3.57 4.38 -8.20
N LEU A 5 3.96 3.10 -8.38
CA LEU A 5 5.26 2.56 -8.00
C LEU A 5 6.36 2.76 -9.05
N GLU A 6 6.00 2.88 -10.32
CA GLU A 6 6.96 3.09 -11.41
C GLU A 6 7.49 4.53 -11.33
N GLY A 7 8.80 4.67 -11.05
CA GLY A 7 9.42 5.98 -10.85
C GLY A 7 9.39 6.50 -9.40
N ALA A 8 8.83 5.72 -8.46
CA ALA A 8 8.75 6.12 -7.06
C ALA A 8 10.10 6.18 -6.31
N GLY A 9 11.21 5.73 -6.92
CA GLY A 9 12.54 5.77 -6.30
C GLY A 9 12.67 4.92 -5.03
N LEU A 10 11.77 3.96 -4.81
CA LEU A 10 11.82 3.09 -3.64
C LEU A 10 12.96 2.07 -3.75
N PRO A 11 13.59 1.69 -2.62
CA PRO A 11 14.44 0.51 -2.55
C PRO A 11 13.75 -0.72 -3.17
N PRO A 12 14.46 -1.58 -3.93
CA PRO A 12 13.83 -2.68 -4.68
C PRO A 12 12.97 -3.61 -3.83
N LEU A 13 13.37 -3.86 -2.58
CA LEU A 13 12.61 -4.68 -1.64
C LEU A 13 11.27 -4.03 -1.26
N LEU A 14 11.28 -2.73 -0.95
CA LEU A 14 10.06 -2.00 -0.61
C LEU A 14 9.11 -1.90 -1.80
N ALA A 15 9.64 -1.64 -3.01
CA ALA A 15 8.85 -1.65 -4.23
C ALA A 15 8.18 -3.02 -4.48
N THR A 16 8.90 -4.11 -4.21
CA THR A 16 8.37 -5.47 -4.34
C THR A 16 7.28 -5.75 -3.30
N VAL A 17 7.49 -5.32 -2.05
CA VAL A 17 6.50 -5.48 -0.98
C VAL A 17 5.24 -4.67 -1.27
N MET A 18 5.36 -3.44 -1.79
CA MET A 18 4.21 -2.57 -2.08
C MET A 18 3.38 -3.00 -3.29
N ARG A 19 4.00 -3.73 -4.23
CA ARG A 19 3.39 -4.07 -5.52
C ARG A 19 2.01 -4.73 -5.43
N PRO A 20 1.76 -5.73 -4.57
CA PRO A 20 0.45 -6.37 -4.47
C PRO A 20 -0.65 -5.39 -4.06
N TRP A 21 -0.36 -4.50 -3.10
CA TRP A 21 -1.34 -3.52 -2.62
C TRP A 21 -1.68 -2.49 -3.70
N VAL A 22 -0.66 -1.92 -4.35
CA VAL A 22 -0.87 -0.94 -5.43
C VAL A 22 -1.60 -1.56 -6.61
N ALA A 23 -1.18 -2.74 -7.06
CA ALA A 23 -1.82 -3.44 -8.17
C ALA A 23 -3.30 -3.76 -7.86
N ALA A 24 -3.63 -4.15 -6.63
CA ALA A 24 -5.00 -4.40 -6.20
C ALA A 24 -5.87 -3.14 -6.28
N VAL A 25 -5.35 -1.97 -5.90
CA VAL A 25 -6.10 -0.71 -5.96
C VAL A 25 -6.25 -0.21 -7.41
N GLU A 26 -5.19 -0.30 -8.22
CA GLU A 26 -5.19 0.12 -9.62
C GLU A 26 -6.12 -0.74 -10.49
N ALA A 27 -6.06 -2.06 -10.33
CA ALA A 27 -6.79 -3.02 -11.15
C ALA A 27 -8.13 -3.47 -10.53
N GLY A 28 -8.44 -3.06 -9.29
CA GLY A 28 -9.62 -3.52 -8.58
C GLY A 28 -10.93 -3.17 -9.30
N THR A 29 -11.73 -4.20 -9.61
CA THR A 29 -13.05 -4.07 -10.26
C THR A 29 -14.16 -4.70 -9.40
N LEU A 30 -15.41 -4.63 -9.89
CA LEU A 30 -16.58 -5.20 -9.21
C LEU A 30 -16.31 -6.63 -8.72
N GLY A 31 -16.61 -6.90 -7.45
CA GLY A 31 -16.43 -8.22 -6.81
C GLY A 31 -15.02 -8.52 -6.29
N MET A 32 -14.04 -7.61 -6.45
CA MET A 32 -12.66 -7.82 -5.98
C MET A 32 -12.39 -7.32 -4.55
N ARG A 33 -13.43 -7.16 -3.71
CA ARG A 33 -13.28 -6.63 -2.34
C ARG A 33 -12.23 -7.39 -1.54
N GLU A 34 -12.34 -8.72 -1.47
CA GLU A 34 -11.43 -9.55 -0.67
C GLU A 34 -9.98 -9.45 -1.15
N LEU A 35 -9.76 -9.33 -2.46
CA LEU A 35 -8.44 -9.15 -3.03
C LEU A 35 -7.82 -7.83 -2.56
N VAL A 36 -8.59 -6.73 -2.59
CA VAL A 36 -8.12 -5.41 -2.14
C VAL A 36 -7.82 -5.41 -0.64
N THR A 37 -8.74 -5.90 0.19
CA THR A 37 -8.56 -5.91 1.66
C THR A 37 -7.41 -6.83 2.08
N SER A 38 -7.27 -7.99 1.44
CA SER A 38 -6.17 -8.93 1.71
C SER A 38 -4.82 -8.35 1.28
N ALA A 39 -4.74 -7.75 0.10
CA ALA A 39 -3.51 -7.10 -0.37
C ALA A 39 -3.10 -5.94 0.55
N ALA A 40 -4.05 -5.11 0.99
CA ALA A 40 -3.79 -4.00 1.90
C ALA A 40 -3.27 -4.48 3.27
N SER A 41 -4.00 -5.38 3.91
CA SER A 41 -3.65 -5.88 5.25
C SER A 41 -2.34 -6.67 5.28
N SER A 42 -2.13 -7.59 4.32
CA SER A 42 -0.91 -8.39 4.24
C SER A 42 0.32 -7.54 3.91
N THR A 43 0.20 -6.57 3.01
CA THR A 43 1.29 -5.66 2.66
C THR A 43 1.63 -4.74 3.83
N ALA A 44 0.63 -4.14 4.48
CA ALA A 44 0.83 -3.33 5.68
C ALA A 44 1.56 -4.11 6.79
N ALA A 45 1.14 -5.35 7.06
CA ALA A 45 1.80 -6.21 8.04
C ALA A 45 3.23 -6.61 7.64
N SER A 46 3.50 -6.76 6.34
CA SER A 46 4.85 -7.03 5.83
C SER A 46 5.75 -5.81 6.00
N LEU A 47 5.27 -4.60 5.67
CA LEU A 47 6.00 -3.35 5.86
C LEU A 47 6.38 -3.14 7.32
N LYS A 48 5.42 -3.27 8.24
CA LYS A 48 5.64 -3.06 9.69
C LYS A 48 6.71 -3.98 10.28
N ARG A 49 6.98 -5.12 9.65
CA ARG A 49 8.07 -6.03 10.04
C ARG A 49 9.42 -5.65 9.42
N ARG A 50 9.40 -4.99 8.27
CA ARG A 50 10.59 -4.76 7.43
C ARG A 50 11.29 -3.42 7.64
N VAL A 51 10.57 -2.44 8.19
CA VAL A 51 11.07 -1.07 8.34
C VAL A 51 10.97 -0.62 9.79
N VAL A 52 11.78 0.38 10.15
CA VAL A 52 11.59 1.11 11.40
C VAL A 52 10.32 1.95 11.29
N ILE A 53 9.32 1.61 12.10
CA ILE A 53 8.01 2.31 12.07
C ILE A 53 8.08 3.57 12.92
N LEU A 54 8.18 4.71 12.23
CA LEU A 54 7.98 6.02 12.83
C LEU A 54 6.48 6.36 12.92
N PRO A 55 6.04 7.18 13.88
CA PRO A 55 4.62 7.50 14.06
C PRO A 55 3.93 8.02 12.79
N ALA A 56 4.61 8.86 12.00
CA ALA A 56 4.07 9.39 10.74
C ALA A 56 3.81 8.29 9.71
N LEU A 57 4.73 7.33 9.57
CA LEU A 57 4.57 6.20 8.66
C LEU A 57 3.46 5.26 9.14
N ASP A 58 3.34 5.00 10.45
CA ASP A 58 2.26 4.16 10.97
C ASP A 58 0.88 4.77 10.70
N MET A 59 0.74 6.08 10.91
CA MET A 59 -0.48 6.82 10.58
C MET A 59 -0.78 6.79 9.08
N ALA A 60 0.24 6.98 8.22
CA ALA A 60 0.08 6.90 6.78
C ALA A 60 -0.39 5.51 6.33
N ILE A 61 0.21 4.44 6.87
CA ILE A 61 -0.19 3.06 6.61
C ILE A 61 -1.64 2.84 7.05
N ALA A 62 -2.02 3.28 8.25
CA ALA A 62 -3.39 3.14 8.74
C ALA A 62 -4.41 3.87 7.85
N ALA A 63 -4.09 5.09 7.42
CA ALA A 63 -4.93 5.87 6.50
C ALA A 63 -5.07 5.19 5.14
N ALA A 64 -3.98 4.65 4.58
CA ALA A 64 -4.01 3.91 3.33
C ALA A 64 -4.83 2.62 3.42
N VAL A 65 -4.75 1.88 4.54
CA VAL A 65 -5.59 0.71 4.79
C VAL A 65 -7.06 1.11 4.82
N ALA A 66 -7.42 2.14 5.60
CA ALA A 66 -8.80 2.60 5.70
C ALA A 66 -9.36 3.08 4.34
N ALA A 67 -8.56 3.78 3.54
CA ALA A 67 -8.95 4.22 2.20
C ALA A 67 -9.12 3.02 1.23
N SER A 68 -8.25 2.01 1.34
CA SER A 68 -8.34 0.77 0.57
C SER A 68 -9.59 -0.04 0.94
N ASP A 69 -9.95 -0.11 2.22
CA ASP A 69 -11.17 -0.76 2.68
C ASP A 69 -12.42 -0.03 2.17
N ALA A 70 -12.42 1.31 2.20
CA ALA A 70 -13.51 2.10 1.63
C ALA A 70 -13.67 1.87 0.12
N PHE A 71 -12.55 1.78 -0.61
CA PHE A 71 -12.55 1.39 -2.03
C PHE A 71 -13.08 -0.03 -2.21
N ALA A 72 -12.61 -1.00 -1.43
CA ALA A 72 -13.06 -2.39 -1.50
C ALA A 72 -14.56 -2.53 -1.24
N HIS A 73 -15.11 -1.79 -0.28
CA HIS A 73 -16.56 -1.72 -0.04
C HIS A 73 -17.33 -1.10 -1.20
N ALA A 74 -16.74 -0.18 -1.96
CA ALA A 74 -17.37 0.35 -3.16
C ALA A 74 -17.41 -0.68 -4.30
N LEU A 75 -16.43 -1.60 -4.37
CA LEU A 75 -16.38 -2.68 -5.36
C LEU A 75 -17.47 -3.76 -5.18
N ASP A 76 -18.08 -3.87 -3.99
CA ASP A 76 -19.20 -4.79 -3.75
C ASP A 76 -20.56 -4.18 -4.13
N LYS A 77 -20.63 -2.85 -4.29
CA LYS A 77 -21.88 -2.15 -4.57
C LYS A 77 -22.11 -2.07 -6.07
N ARG A 78 -23.08 -2.85 -6.56
CA ARG A 78 -23.46 -2.98 -7.99
C ARG A 78 -23.74 -1.65 -8.72
N SER A 79 -24.07 -0.59 -7.99
CA SER A 79 -24.41 0.75 -8.51
C SER A 79 -23.44 1.87 -8.10
N ALA A 80 -22.40 1.58 -7.30
CA ALA A 80 -21.50 2.62 -6.81
C ALA A 80 -20.35 2.89 -7.79
N THR A 81 -20.08 4.18 -8.04
CA THR A 81 -18.92 4.59 -8.82
C THR A 81 -17.64 4.44 -7.98
N ALA A 82 -16.80 3.47 -8.32
CA ALA A 82 -15.56 3.21 -7.58
C ALA A 82 -14.44 4.24 -7.85
N THR A 83 -14.65 5.19 -8.77
CA THR A 83 -13.63 6.18 -9.18
C THR A 83 -13.13 7.05 -8.04
N LYS A 84 -14.04 7.65 -7.25
CA LYS A 84 -13.64 8.53 -6.12
C LYS A 84 -12.94 7.73 -5.01
N PRO A 85 -13.48 6.59 -4.53
CA PRO A 85 -12.78 5.76 -3.55
C PRO A 85 -11.41 5.26 -4.04
N ARG A 86 -11.29 4.89 -5.32
CA ARG A 86 -10.00 4.49 -5.92
C ARG A 86 -8.99 5.63 -5.86
N ALA A 87 -9.38 6.83 -6.30
CA ALA A 87 -8.49 7.99 -6.27
C ALA A 87 -8.01 8.32 -4.85
N ALA A 88 -8.89 8.21 -3.85
CA ALA A 88 -8.53 8.39 -2.44
C ALA A 88 -7.55 7.31 -1.94
N ALA A 89 -7.77 6.05 -2.31
CA ALA A 89 -6.86 4.95 -1.95
C ALA A 89 -5.47 5.11 -2.60
N LEU A 90 -5.42 5.52 -3.88
CA LEU A 90 -4.15 5.80 -4.57
C LEU A 90 -3.42 6.99 -3.94
N ALA A 91 -4.12 8.09 -3.63
CA ALA A 91 -3.51 9.24 -2.96
C ALA A 91 -2.95 8.88 -1.57
N ALA A 92 -3.65 8.03 -0.81
CA ALA A 92 -3.14 7.56 0.47
C ALA A 92 -1.91 6.64 0.31
N LEU A 93 -1.87 5.81 -0.73
CA LEU A 93 -0.71 4.98 -1.07
C LEU A 93 0.50 5.83 -1.49
N GLU A 94 0.30 6.93 -2.22
CA GLU A 94 1.36 7.88 -2.55
C GLU A 94 2.00 8.46 -1.28
N VAL A 95 1.21 8.84 -0.28
CA VAL A 95 1.72 9.31 1.01
C VAL A 95 2.56 8.24 1.72
N VAL A 96 2.13 6.97 1.70
CA VAL A 96 2.95 5.86 2.24
C VAL A 96 4.26 5.75 1.48
N ILE A 97 4.23 5.78 0.15
CA ILE A 97 5.41 5.71 -0.71
C ILE A 97 6.40 6.83 -0.38
N GLU A 98 5.93 8.06 -0.18
CA GLU A 98 6.79 9.20 0.21
C GLU A 98 7.51 8.93 1.53
N HIS A 99 6.82 8.43 2.55
CA HIS A 99 7.46 8.08 3.82
C HIS A 99 8.45 6.91 3.69
N LEU A 100 8.15 5.94 2.84
CA LEU A 100 9.02 4.78 2.62
C LEU A 100 10.34 5.15 1.90
N ARG A 101 10.43 6.29 1.23
CA ARG A 101 11.69 6.76 0.60
C ARG A 101 12.78 7.08 1.61
N THR A 102 12.40 7.45 2.83
CA THR A 102 13.34 7.91 3.86
C THR A 102 13.40 6.99 5.06
N VAL A 103 12.75 5.81 4.99
CA VAL A 103 12.68 4.89 6.11
C VAL A 103 13.92 4.00 6.16
N GLU A 104 14.33 3.59 7.35
CA GLU A 104 15.38 2.60 7.53
C GLU A 104 14.82 1.19 7.62
N ALA A 105 15.62 0.20 7.23
CA ALA A 105 15.30 -1.21 7.44
C ALA A 105 15.27 -1.55 8.95
N SER A 106 14.31 -2.39 9.36
CA SER A 106 14.26 -2.92 10.73
C SER A 106 15.51 -3.73 11.07
N GLU A 107 15.79 -3.92 12.35
CA GLU A 107 16.96 -4.70 12.80
C GLU A 107 16.93 -6.13 12.25
N ASP A 108 15.77 -6.80 12.30
CA ASP A 108 15.57 -8.12 11.69
C ASP A 108 15.86 -8.14 10.18
N THR A 109 15.46 -7.08 9.47
CA THR A 109 15.63 -6.98 8.02
C THR A 109 17.11 -6.77 7.67
N ARG A 110 17.79 -5.92 8.45
CA ARG A 110 19.25 -5.75 8.37
C ARG A 110 19.99 -7.04 8.71
N ALA A 111 19.56 -7.81 9.70
CA ALA A 111 20.15 -9.09 10.07
C ALA A 111 20.05 -10.15 8.96
N LEU A 112 19.03 -10.06 8.10
CA LEU A 112 18.88 -10.89 6.91
C LEU A 112 19.75 -10.44 5.72
N GLY A 113 20.58 -9.41 5.88
CA GLY A 113 21.36 -8.81 4.80
C GLY A 113 20.51 -8.01 3.80
N LEU A 114 19.26 -7.72 4.15
CA LEU A 114 18.31 -6.97 3.34
C LEU A 114 18.23 -5.55 3.91
N GLY A 115 19.10 -4.66 3.44
CA GLY A 115 19.12 -3.25 3.83
C GLY A 115 19.23 -2.34 2.61
N TRP A 116 18.92 -1.06 2.80
CA TRP A 116 19.17 0.03 1.87
C TRP A 116 19.72 1.22 2.65
#